data_AF-A0A2G8S3K1-F1
#
_entry.id   AF-A0A2G8S3K1-F1
#
_cell.length_a   1.000
_cell.length_b   1.000
_cell.length_c   1.000
_cell.angle_alpha   90.00
_cell.angle_beta   90.00
_cell.angle_gamma   90.00
#
_symmetry.space_group_name_H-M   'P 1'
#
loop_
_entity.id
_entity.type
_entity.pdbx_description
1 polymer ?
#
loop_
_entity_poly.entity_id
_entity_poly.type
_entity_poly.pdbx_seq_one_letter_code
_entity_poly.pdbx_strand_id
1 'polypeptide(L)'
;MKFALALAAFAASALAQHIEIGAPTNFAEVKAGSKITVEVNRPCVFADPGSRLAICPHWQNSLTGSTEVGIAIGLWPCGASKCASTDVSQVLGTVVYAGAYKAAYDSAQPSQPPHQTFEVTVPASFAKGEVSLGVAHLFLMGAGSEPVYEFVNTTLVVS
;
A
#
# COMPACT_ATOMS: atom_id res chain seq x y z
N MET A 1 32.83 -13.93 -19.28
CA MET A 1 31.57 -14.52 -18.74
C MET A 1 31.36 -14.30 -17.24
N LYS A 2 32.20 -13.55 -16.50
CA LYS A 2 32.01 -13.30 -15.04
C LYS A 2 31.28 -12.00 -14.69
N PHE A 3 31.25 -11.03 -15.61
CA PHE A 3 30.61 -9.73 -15.38
C PHE A 3 29.10 -9.71 -15.70
N ALA A 4 28.59 -10.70 -16.45
CA ALA A 4 27.19 -10.73 -16.86
C ALA A 4 26.22 -11.10 -15.72
N LEU A 5 26.65 -11.91 -14.74
CA LEU A 5 25.81 -12.26 -13.59
C LEU A 5 25.62 -11.11 -12.59
N ALA A 6 26.56 -10.17 -12.52
CA ALA A 6 26.47 -9.05 -11.58
C ALA A 6 25.40 -8.02 -12.01
N LEU A 7 25.18 -7.85 -13.32
CA LEU A 7 24.22 -6.87 -13.84
C LEU A 7 22.75 -7.27 -13.57
N ALA A 8 22.46 -8.58 -13.53
CA ALA A 8 21.12 -9.08 -13.25
C ALA A 8 20.73 -8.95 -11.76
N ALA A 9 21.72 -9.00 -10.84
CA ALA A 9 21.46 -8.92 -9.41
C ALA A 9 21.10 -7.50 -8.93
N PHE A 10 21.66 -6.45 -9.55
CA PHE A 10 21.37 -5.06 -9.19
C PHE A 10 19.97 -4.59 -9.61
N ALA A 11 19.36 -5.21 -10.63
CA ALA A 11 18.03 -4.80 -11.11
C ALA A 11 16.88 -5.24 -10.18
N ALA A 12 17.10 -6.22 -9.30
CA ALA A 12 16.07 -6.76 -8.41
C ALA A 12 15.95 -6.02 -7.06
N SER A 13 16.92 -5.18 -6.70
CA SER A 13 17.01 -4.54 -5.38
C SER A 13 16.08 -3.33 -5.19
N ALA A 14 15.42 -2.84 -6.25
CA ALA A 14 14.76 -1.53 -6.25
C ALA A 14 13.24 -1.54 -6.00
N LEU A 15 12.60 -2.71 -5.79
CA LEU A 15 11.13 -2.80 -5.71
C LEU A 15 10.56 -2.94 -4.27
N ALA A 16 11.39 -2.91 -3.23
CA ALA A 16 10.97 -3.32 -1.88
C ALA A 16 10.55 -2.18 -0.93
N GLN A 17 10.44 -0.93 -1.37
CA GLN A 17 10.25 0.23 -0.47
C GLN A 17 8.80 0.74 -0.35
N HIS A 18 7.87 0.18 -1.11
CA HIS A 18 6.55 0.78 -1.29
C HIS A 18 5.50 0.22 -0.32
N ILE A 19 4.53 1.03 0.13
CA ILE A 19 3.36 0.51 0.87
C ILE A 19 2.57 -0.54 0.07
N GLU A 20 1.81 -1.40 0.77
CA GLU A 20 0.95 -2.42 0.16
C GLU A 20 -0.44 -2.42 0.78
N ILE A 21 -1.47 -2.80 0.01
CA ILE A 21 -2.83 -3.02 0.54
C ILE A 21 -2.91 -4.47 1.01
N GLY A 22 -2.92 -4.69 2.33
CA GLY A 22 -3.05 -6.01 2.94
C GLY A 22 -4.48 -6.54 2.89
N ALA A 23 -5.46 -5.64 2.99
CA ALA A 23 -6.88 -5.93 2.86
C ALA A 23 -7.63 -4.68 2.37
N PRO A 24 -8.73 -4.83 1.60
CA PRO A 24 -9.28 -6.08 1.08
C PRO A 24 -8.42 -6.68 -0.04
N THR A 25 -8.56 -7.99 -0.27
CA THR A 25 -7.87 -8.68 -1.38
C THR A 25 -8.40 -8.19 -2.73
N ASN A 26 -7.58 -8.32 -3.77
CA ASN A 26 -8.00 -7.99 -5.13
C ASN A 26 -9.26 -8.78 -5.52
N PHE A 27 -10.21 -8.08 -6.16
CA PHE A 27 -11.57 -8.51 -6.49
C PHE A 27 -12.47 -8.89 -5.31
N ALA A 28 -12.18 -8.44 -4.09
CA ALA A 28 -13.09 -8.64 -2.96
C ALA A 28 -14.45 -7.99 -3.21
N GLU A 29 -15.52 -8.68 -2.82
CA GLU A 29 -16.88 -8.17 -2.91
C GLU A 29 -17.20 -7.22 -1.75
N VAL A 30 -17.76 -6.06 -2.06
CA VAL A 30 -18.18 -5.03 -1.10
C VAL A 30 -19.57 -4.51 -1.45
N LYS A 31 -20.31 -4.04 -0.46
CA LYS A 31 -21.64 -3.43 -0.67
C LYS A 31 -21.54 -1.91 -0.67
N ALA A 32 -22.26 -1.25 -1.57
CA ALA A 32 -22.38 0.21 -1.54
C ALA A 32 -22.96 0.67 -0.19
N GLY A 33 -22.38 1.71 0.41
CA GLY A 33 -22.76 2.22 1.73
C GLY A 33 -22.28 1.38 2.92
N SER A 34 -21.57 0.26 2.70
CA SER A 34 -21.05 -0.55 3.81
C SER A 34 -19.70 -0.06 4.31
N LYS A 35 -19.41 -0.37 5.58
CA LYS A 35 -18.08 -0.18 6.15
C LYS A 35 -17.18 -1.33 5.74
N ILE A 36 -15.99 -0.99 5.27
CA ILE A 36 -14.94 -1.95 4.93
C ILE A 36 -13.67 -1.60 5.70
N THR A 37 -12.88 -2.65 5.90
CA THR A 37 -11.60 -2.56 6.59
C THR A 37 -10.50 -2.50 5.54
N VAL A 38 -9.75 -1.39 5.51
CA VAL A 38 -8.58 -1.21 4.65
C VAL A 38 -7.34 -1.35 5.52
N GLU A 39 -6.57 -2.40 5.28
CA GLU A 39 -5.28 -2.62 5.92
C GLU A 39 -4.18 -2.14 4.99
N VAL A 40 -3.38 -1.19 5.45
CA VAL A 40 -2.20 -0.70 4.74
C VAL A 40 -0.98 -1.24 5.45
N ASN A 41 -0.22 -2.04 4.71
CA ASN A 41 1.02 -2.67 5.15
C ASN A 41 2.19 -1.80 4.75
N ARG A 42 3.16 -1.71 5.66
CA ARG A 42 4.45 -1.08 5.38
C ARG A 42 5.50 -2.20 5.33
N PRO A 43 5.88 -2.68 4.14
CA PRO A 43 6.80 -3.81 4.05
C PRO A 43 8.14 -3.47 4.70
N CYS A 44 8.67 -4.43 5.47
CA CYS A 44 10.06 -4.38 5.89
C CYS A 44 10.93 -4.80 4.71
N VAL A 45 11.99 -4.05 4.42
CA VAL A 45 13.03 -4.55 3.51
C VAL A 45 13.88 -5.58 4.27
N PHE A 46 13.95 -6.81 3.77
CA PHE A 46 14.98 -7.77 4.18
C PHE A 46 16.34 -7.25 3.71
N ALA A 47 17.18 -6.78 4.63
CA ALA A 47 18.51 -6.32 4.28
C ALA A 47 19.40 -7.42 3.66
N ASP A 48 19.07 -8.71 3.85
CA ASP A 48 19.91 -9.82 3.43
C ASP A 48 19.13 -10.99 2.75
N PRO A 49 19.48 -11.37 1.51
CA PRO A 49 18.84 -12.47 0.77
C PRO A 49 19.14 -13.89 1.31
N GLY A 50 19.80 -14.00 2.47
CA GLY A 50 20.18 -15.28 3.10
C GLY A 50 19.64 -15.52 4.50
N SER A 51 18.90 -14.57 5.10
CA SER A 51 18.41 -14.71 6.47
C SER A 51 16.96 -15.20 6.51
N ARG A 52 16.72 -16.37 7.13
CA ARG A 52 15.37 -16.93 7.37
C ARG A 52 14.70 -16.35 8.62
N LEU A 53 15.22 -15.23 9.12
CA LEU A 53 14.71 -14.49 10.27
C LEU A 53 14.22 -13.14 9.75
N ALA A 54 12.93 -12.88 9.85
CA ALA A 54 12.39 -11.52 9.68
C ALA A 54 12.91 -10.66 10.84
N ILE A 55 14.11 -10.08 10.68
CA ILE A 55 14.67 -9.13 11.62
C ILE A 55 14.06 -7.78 11.27
N CYS A 56 12.85 -7.51 11.76
CA CYS A 56 12.34 -6.15 11.88
C CYS A 56 12.15 -5.75 13.37
N PRO A 57 13.17 -5.75 14.24
CA PRO A 57 12.95 -5.51 15.66
C PRO A 57 12.69 -4.03 15.97
N HIS A 58 12.75 -3.14 14.97
CA HIS A 58 12.73 -1.72 15.24
C HIS A 58 12.46 -0.86 14.00
N TRP A 59 11.31 -0.18 13.98
CA TRP A 59 10.96 0.86 13.00
C TRP A 59 11.93 2.06 12.95
N GLN A 60 12.96 2.13 13.79
CA GLN A 60 13.89 3.28 13.76
C GLN A 60 15.02 3.12 12.75
N ASN A 61 15.16 1.97 12.08
CA ASN A 61 16.32 1.69 11.25
C ASN A 61 15.95 1.22 9.83
N SER A 62 15.08 1.95 9.12
CA SER A 62 15.45 2.19 7.72
C SER A 62 16.80 2.90 7.77
N LEU A 63 17.83 2.40 7.07
CA LEU A 63 19.16 3.04 7.06
C LEU A 63 19.07 4.54 6.68
N THR A 64 18.01 4.89 5.94
CA THR A 64 17.52 6.25 5.74
C THR A 64 16.28 6.47 6.62
N GLY A 65 16.36 7.29 7.68
CA GLY A 65 15.20 7.61 8.51
C GLY A 65 13.99 8.08 7.67
N SER A 66 12.77 7.79 8.11
CA SER A 66 11.55 8.16 7.38
C SER A 66 10.59 8.88 8.32
N THR A 67 10.04 10.02 7.87
CA THR A 67 9.03 10.79 8.61
C THR A 67 7.71 10.78 7.85
N GLU A 68 6.69 10.22 8.49
CA GLU A 68 5.33 10.17 7.93
C GLU A 68 4.71 11.57 7.81
N VAL A 69 4.21 11.91 6.62
CA VAL A 69 3.44 13.15 6.40
C VAL A 69 1.94 12.84 6.45
N GLY A 70 1.49 11.83 5.69
CA GLY A 70 0.10 11.42 5.71
C GLY A 70 -0.26 10.42 4.61
N ILE A 71 -1.50 9.92 4.71
CA ILE A 71 -2.08 8.96 3.77
C ILE A 71 -3.50 9.40 3.40
N ALA A 72 -3.90 9.09 2.18
CA ALA A 72 -5.27 9.24 1.71
C ALA A 72 -5.75 7.93 1.08
N ILE A 73 -6.97 7.53 1.41
CA ILE A 73 -7.62 6.34 0.89
C ILE A 73 -8.84 6.82 0.12
N GLY A 74 -9.00 6.34 -1.11
CA GLY A 74 -10.09 6.73 -1.98
C GLY A 74 -10.62 5.57 -2.79
N LEU A 75 -11.86 5.71 -3.27
CA LEU A 75 -12.45 4.80 -4.21
C LEU A 75 -12.84 5.51 -5.51
N TRP A 76 -12.50 4.89 -6.63
CA TRP A 76 -12.83 5.36 -7.97
C TRP A 76 -13.66 4.31 -8.74
N PRO A 77 -14.91 4.62 -9.13
CA PRO A 77 -15.70 3.70 -9.94
C PRO A 77 -15.14 3.60 -11.35
N CYS A 78 -14.85 2.38 -11.80
CA CYS A 78 -14.37 2.11 -13.17
C CYS A 78 -15.52 2.15 -14.21
N GLY A 79 -16.75 2.39 -13.75
CA GLY A 79 -17.94 2.56 -14.58
C GLY A 79 -18.39 1.26 -15.22
N ALA A 80 -18.77 1.31 -16.50
CA ALA A 80 -19.14 0.13 -17.28
C ALA A 80 -17.93 -0.69 -17.75
N SER A 81 -16.71 -0.17 -17.54
CA SER A 81 -15.46 -0.80 -17.94
C SER A 81 -14.78 -1.50 -16.77
N LYS A 82 -13.88 -2.43 -17.08
CA LYS A 82 -13.02 -3.09 -16.10
C LYS A 82 -11.96 -2.11 -15.60
N CYS A 83 -11.57 -2.18 -14.33
CA CYS A 83 -10.51 -1.32 -13.81
C CYS A 83 -9.18 -1.55 -14.53
N ALA A 84 -8.95 -2.74 -15.07
CA ALA A 84 -7.79 -3.05 -15.91
C ALA A 84 -7.75 -2.27 -17.24
N SER A 85 -8.89 -1.73 -17.70
CA SER A 85 -9.02 -0.95 -18.94
C SER A 85 -9.19 0.55 -18.68
N THR A 86 -9.10 0.98 -17.42
CA THR A 86 -9.23 2.37 -16.99
C THR A 86 -7.93 2.81 -16.34
N ASP A 87 -7.45 4.01 -16.65
CA ASP A 87 -6.29 4.55 -15.95
C ASP A 87 -6.68 4.95 -14.52
N VAL A 88 -6.33 4.09 -13.58
CA VAL A 88 -6.52 4.26 -12.14
C VAL A 88 -5.18 4.36 -11.41
N SER A 89 -4.08 4.57 -12.13
CA SER A 89 -2.71 4.51 -11.61
C SER A 89 -2.38 5.61 -10.60
N GLN A 90 -3.10 6.72 -10.61
CA GLN A 90 -2.92 7.85 -9.69
C GLN A 90 -4.26 8.54 -9.34
N VAL A 91 -5.38 7.81 -9.43
CA VAL A 91 -6.72 8.37 -9.24
C VAL A 91 -7.34 7.84 -7.95
N LEU A 92 -7.43 8.69 -6.92
CA LEU A 92 -8.12 8.34 -5.67
C LEU A 92 -9.65 8.36 -5.80
N GLY A 93 -10.19 9.23 -6.65
CA GLY A 93 -11.64 9.42 -6.75
C GLY A 93 -12.26 10.01 -5.49
N THR A 94 -13.27 9.33 -4.96
CA THR A 94 -13.93 9.75 -3.71
C THR A 94 -13.04 9.39 -2.54
N VAL A 95 -12.41 10.40 -1.92
CA VAL A 95 -11.58 10.22 -0.72
C VAL A 95 -12.48 9.87 0.46
N VAL A 96 -12.24 8.71 1.06
CA VAL A 96 -12.99 8.18 2.21
C VAL A 96 -12.20 8.28 3.52
N TYR A 97 -10.89 8.50 3.42
CA TYR A 97 -10.03 8.81 4.56
C TYR A 97 -8.86 9.67 4.10
N ALA A 98 -8.49 10.67 4.90
CA ALA A 98 -7.26 11.42 4.76
C ALA A 98 -6.76 11.80 6.14
N GLY A 99 -5.51 11.47 6.45
CA GLY A 99 -4.99 11.72 7.79
C GLY A 99 -3.63 11.09 8.06
N ALA A 100 -3.33 10.95 9.34
CA ALA A 100 -2.08 10.36 9.79
C ALA A 100 -2.02 8.85 9.47
N TYR A 101 -0.81 8.40 9.16
CA TYR A 101 -0.46 6.98 9.06
C TYR A 101 0.60 6.65 10.10
N LYS A 102 0.33 5.62 10.90
CA LYS A 102 1.11 5.14 12.04
C LYS A 102 1.06 3.61 12.04
N ALA A 103 1.76 3.00 11.09
CA ALA A 103 1.92 1.55 11.06
C ALA A 103 2.66 1.07 12.31
N ALA A 104 2.15 0.00 12.94
CA ALA A 104 2.73 -0.59 14.14
C ALA A 104 2.83 -2.12 14.00
N TYR A 105 3.77 -2.73 14.73
CA TYR A 105 3.80 -4.20 14.84
C TYR A 105 2.63 -4.66 15.71
N ASP A 106 1.90 -5.65 15.22
CA ASP A 106 0.96 -6.38 16.04
C ASP A 106 1.69 -7.53 16.76
N SER A 107 1.75 -7.44 18.10
CA SER A 107 2.33 -8.49 18.93
C SER A 107 1.61 -9.84 18.82
N ALA A 108 0.34 -9.84 18.41
CA ALA A 108 -0.43 -11.06 18.18
C ALA A 108 -0.15 -11.69 16.80
N GLN A 109 0.38 -10.92 15.85
CA GLN A 109 0.68 -11.36 14.48
C GLN A 109 2.14 -11.04 14.11
N PRO A 110 3.12 -11.67 14.78
CA PRO A 110 4.54 -11.33 14.63
C PRO A 110 5.11 -11.64 13.24
N SER A 111 4.40 -12.44 12.43
CA SER A 111 4.78 -12.74 11.04
C SER A 111 4.31 -11.68 10.04
N GLN A 112 3.40 -10.79 10.44
CA GLN A 112 2.92 -9.74 9.54
C GLN A 112 3.87 -8.53 9.57
N PRO A 113 4.04 -7.86 8.42
CA PRO A 113 4.66 -6.55 8.44
C PRO A 113 3.81 -5.59 9.27
N PRO A 114 4.41 -4.49 9.73
CA PRO A 114 3.66 -3.47 10.44
C PRO A 114 2.62 -2.86 9.54
N HIS A 115 1.48 -2.62 10.13
CA HIS A 115 0.29 -2.25 9.39
C HIS A 115 -0.53 -1.27 10.20
N GLN A 116 -1.42 -0.58 9.50
CA GLN A 116 -2.51 0.15 10.12
C GLN A 116 -3.80 -0.18 9.39
N THR A 117 -4.83 -0.38 10.18
CA THR A 117 -6.17 -0.67 9.72
C THR A 117 -7.05 0.58 9.79
N PHE A 118 -7.81 0.83 8.72
CA PHE A 118 -8.72 1.94 8.59
C PHE A 118 -10.14 1.42 8.32
N GLU A 119 -11.11 1.83 9.15
CA GLU A 119 -12.52 1.65 8.81
C GLU A 119 -12.96 2.78 7.89
N VAL A 120 -13.34 2.44 6.65
CA VAL A 120 -13.83 3.40 5.67
C VAL A 120 -15.19 2.98 5.14
N THR A 121 -15.99 3.93 4.69
CA THR A 121 -17.33 3.65 4.16
C THR A 121 -17.30 3.71 2.63
N VAL A 122 -17.74 2.64 1.97
CA VAL A 122 -17.92 2.63 0.52
C VAL A 122 -19.03 3.61 0.15
N PRO A 123 -18.81 4.55 -0.78
CA PRO A 123 -19.85 5.49 -1.20
C PRO A 123 -21.13 4.78 -1.65
N ALA A 124 -22.28 5.20 -1.11
CA ALA A 124 -23.58 4.62 -1.44
C ALA A 124 -24.04 4.91 -2.87
N SER A 125 -23.42 5.89 -3.54
CA SER A 125 -23.69 6.27 -4.93
C SER A 125 -23.10 5.31 -5.96
N PHE A 126 -22.27 4.36 -5.55
CA PHE A 126 -21.64 3.42 -6.48
C PHE A 126 -22.64 2.41 -7.02
N ALA A 127 -22.74 2.37 -8.34
CA ALA A 127 -23.45 1.31 -9.05
C ALA A 127 -22.67 -0.02 -8.94
N LYS A 128 -23.36 -1.12 -9.24
CA LYS A 128 -22.72 -2.44 -9.32
C LYS A 128 -21.64 -2.43 -10.40
N GLY A 129 -20.48 -3.00 -10.09
CA GLY A 129 -19.34 -2.99 -11.00
C GLY A 129 -18.00 -3.00 -10.28
N GLU A 130 -16.92 -2.84 -11.05
CA GLU A 130 -15.57 -2.74 -10.49
C GLU A 130 -15.27 -1.32 -10.02
N VAL A 131 -14.61 -1.23 -8.87
CA VAL A 131 -14.14 0.01 -8.28
C VAL A 131 -12.66 -0.16 -7.92
N SER A 132 -11.86 0.86 -8.18
CA SER A 132 -10.47 0.89 -7.74
C SER A 132 -10.42 1.48 -6.33
N LEU A 133 -9.85 0.73 -5.38
CA LEU A 133 -9.44 1.23 -4.08
C LEU A 133 -8.00 1.71 -4.20
N GLY A 134 -7.77 3.02 -4.07
CA GLY A 134 -6.46 3.63 -4.13
C GLY A 134 -5.99 4.11 -2.76
N VAL A 135 -4.68 4.01 -2.52
CA VAL A 135 -4.01 4.54 -1.33
C VAL A 135 -2.84 5.39 -1.79
N ALA A 136 -2.91 6.68 -1.50
CA ALA A 136 -1.85 7.65 -1.71
C ALA A 136 -1.11 7.91 -0.40
N HIS A 137 0.21 7.84 -0.42
CA HIS A 137 1.04 7.96 0.77
C HIS A 137 2.20 8.92 0.51
N LEU A 138 2.42 9.83 1.45
CA LEU A 138 3.49 10.81 1.40
C LEU A 138 4.33 10.71 2.67
N PHE A 139 5.63 10.59 2.50
CA PHE A 139 6.60 10.59 3.58
C PHE A 139 7.88 11.31 3.17
N LEU A 140 8.69 11.68 4.16
CA LEU A 140 9.99 12.29 3.97
C LEU A 140 11.06 11.22 4.23
N MET A 141 12.02 11.07 3.32
CA MET A 141 13.09 10.08 3.41
C MET A 141 14.45 10.74 3.65
N GLY A 142 15.26 10.11 4.50
CA GLY A 142 16.65 10.46 4.74
C GLY A 142 16.85 11.76 5.52
N ALA A 143 18.13 12.15 5.69
CA ALA A 143 18.50 13.37 6.40
C ALA A 143 18.09 14.66 5.65
N GLY A 144 17.95 14.57 4.32
CA GLY A 144 17.50 15.68 3.47
C GLY A 144 15.98 15.94 3.54
N SER A 145 15.22 15.07 4.21
CA SER A 145 13.74 15.13 4.22
C SER A 145 13.16 15.14 2.80
N GLU A 146 13.68 14.29 1.93
CA GLU A 146 13.27 14.21 0.54
C GLU A 146 11.82 13.69 0.46
N PRO A 147 10.89 14.43 -0.17
CA PRO A 147 9.51 14.00 -0.26
C PRO A 147 9.37 12.84 -1.23
N VAL A 148 8.81 11.73 -0.75
CA VAL A 148 8.51 10.54 -1.54
C VAL A 148 7.00 10.33 -1.56
N TYR A 149 6.47 10.25 -2.77
CA TYR A 149 5.06 9.99 -3.02
C TYR A 149 4.88 8.59 -3.57
N GLU A 150 3.93 7.87 -2.98
CA GLU A 150 3.61 6.49 -3.29
C GLU A 150 2.12 6.35 -3.55
N PHE A 151 1.77 5.51 -4.52
CA PHE A 151 0.38 5.20 -4.85
C PHE A 151 0.24 3.72 -5.17
N VAL A 152 -0.57 3.03 -4.37
CA VAL A 152 -1.02 1.66 -4.67
C VAL A 152 -2.51 1.65 -4.90
N ASN A 153 -2.95 0.70 -5.72
CA ASN A 153 -4.36 0.41 -5.89
C ASN A 153 -4.63 -1.09 -5.91
N THR A 154 -5.89 -1.44 -5.65
CA THR A 154 -6.45 -2.77 -5.84
C THR A 154 -7.86 -2.65 -6.41
N THR A 155 -8.35 -3.69 -7.07
CA THR A 155 -9.72 -3.69 -7.62
C THR A 155 -10.67 -4.35 -6.61
N LEU A 156 -11.84 -3.78 -6.41
CA LEU A 156 -12.95 -4.36 -5.64
C LEU A 156 -14.18 -4.49 -6.53
N VAL A 157 -15.13 -5.33 -6.13
CA VAL A 157 -16.39 -5.54 -6.86
C VAL A 157 -17.56 -5.09 -5.98
N VAL A 158 -18.34 -4.12 -6.45
CA VAL A 158 -19.55 -3.66 -5.78
C VAL A 158 -20.74 -4.52 -6.21
N SER A 159 -21.42 -5.18 -5.25
CA SER A 159 -22.56 -6.08 -5.49
C SER A 159 -23.91 -5.60 -4.94
#